data_AF-A0A2G6E1J3-F1
#
_entry.id   AF-A0A2G6E1J3-F1
#
_cell.length_a   1.000
_cell.length_b   1.000
_cell.length_c   1.000
_cell.angle_alpha   90.00
_cell.angle_beta   90.00
_cell.angle_gamma   90.00
#
_symmetry.space_group_name_H-M   'P 1'
#
loop_
_entity.id
_entity.type
_entity.pdbx_description
1 polymer ?
#
loop_
_entity_poly.entity_id
_entity_poly.type
_entity_poly.pdbx_seq_one_letter_code
_entity_poly.pdbx_strand_id
1 'polypeptide(L)'
;MLIYARVDGAFAVWDPVRDYWAESVKTKTSKPLIFTRDEIWNGLQYNIGGKVTFLSNGLISDWILWQNSPEREPFETFKRVLKQLSPPGLEKGDLGLLEPGKPTRLSNDSRWMPTIKHSYGEIPIIYASAGVRRIVALAYLIVWAWEEHKTQSKLIRKPPQRRMVILVDEIEAHLHPQWQRNDYLPKLAIQY
;
A
#
# COMPACT_ATOMS: atom_id res chain seq x y z
N MET A 1 -5.07 12.23 -8.32
CA MET A 1 -4.34 10.95 -8.44
C MET A 1 -5.31 9.79 -8.59
N LEU A 2 -4.96 8.75 -9.35
CA LEU A 2 -5.77 7.54 -9.55
C LEU A 2 -4.97 6.30 -9.15
N ILE A 3 -5.58 5.42 -8.35
CA ILE A 3 -5.05 4.09 -8.04
C ILE A 3 -6.05 3.06 -8.57
N TYR A 4 -5.57 2.07 -9.30
CA TYR A 4 -6.36 0.94 -9.77
C TYR A 4 -5.79 -0.35 -9.20
N ALA A 5 -6.62 -1.08 -8.46
CA ALA A 5 -6.32 -2.38 -7.88
C ALA A 5 -7.01 -3.48 -8.69
N ARG A 6 -6.24 -4.38 -9.28
CA ARG A 6 -6.76 -5.51 -10.07
C ARG A 6 -6.99 -6.74 -9.21
N VAL A 7 -7.90 -7.61 -9.65
CA VAL A 7 -8.23 -8.90 -9.01
C VAL A 7 -7.03 -9.85 -8.86
N ASP A 8 -6.08 -9.81 -9.81
CA ASP A 8 -4.85 -10.61 -9.75
C ASP A 8 -3.83 -10.09 -8.71
N GLY A 9 -4.13 -8.95 -8.07
CA GLY A 9 -3.27 -8.30 -7.11
C GLY A 9 -2.17 -7.45 -7.74
N ALA A 10 -2.25 -7.18 -9.05
CA ALA A 10 -1.49 -6.12 -9.69
C ALA A 10 -2.15 -4.76 -9.46
N PHE A 11 -1.36 -3.69 -9.47
CA PHE A 11 -1.85 -2.34 -9.21
C PHE A 11 -1.29 -1.36 -10.23
N ALA A 12 -2.09 -0.36 -10.59
CA ALA A 12 -1.66 0.75 -11.41
C ALA A 12 -1.85 2.07 -10.66
N VAL A 13 -0.81 2.90 -10.60
CA VAL A 13 -0.86 4.23 -10.00
C VAL A 13 -0.59 5.27 -11.07
N TRP A 14 -1.54 6.16 -11.28
CA TRP A 14 -1.37 7.33 -12.13
C TRP A 14 -1.40 8.60 -11.28
N ASP A 15 -0.31 9.36 -11.39
CA ASP A 15 -0.13 10.64 -10.71
C ASP A 15 0.18 11.73 -11.74
N PRO A 16 -0.70 12.76 -11.87
CA PRO A 16 -0.48 13.91 -12.73
C PRO A 16 0.84 14.65 -12.49
N VAL A 17 1.41 14.57 -11.29
CA VAL A 17 2.71 15.19 -10.98
C VAL A 17 3.83 14.60 -11.86
N ARG A 18 3.70 13.33 -12.25
CA ARG A 18 4.67 12.66 -13.12
C ARG A 18 4.59 13.13 -14.57
N ASP A 19 3.44 13.65 -15.02
CA ASP A 19 3.33 14.24 -16.36
C ASP A 19 4.18 15.51 -16.47
N TYR A 20 4.23 16.34 -15.42
CA TYR A 20 5.12 17.51 -15.39
C TYR A 20 6.60 17.13 -15.39
N TRP A 21 6.96 16.03 -14.72
CA TRP A 21 8.32 15.51 -14.79
C TRP A 21 8.65 15.04 -16.21
N ALA A 22 7.76 14.28 -16.85
CA ALA A 22 7.93 13.83 -18.23
C ALA A 22 8.09 14.99 -19.23
N GLU A 23 7.33 16.08 -19.06
CA GLU A 23 7.48 17.32 -19.83
C GLU A 23 8.85 17.98 -19.63
N SER A 24 9.32 18.09 -18.39
CA SER A 24 10.63 18.69 -18.09
C SER A 24 11.81 17.90 -18.66
N VAL A 25 11.65 16.57 -18.81
CA VAL A 25 12.66 15.67 -19.40
C VAL A 25 12.38 15.37 -20.89
N LYS A 26 11.41 16.06 -21.53
CA LYS A 26 11.00 15.88 -22.95
C LYS A 26 10.72 14.42 -23.35
N THR A 27 10.13 13.64 -22.45
CA THR A 27 9.69 12.26 -22.72
C THR A 27 8.20 12.22 -23.05
N LYS A 28 7.76 11.34 -23.97
CA LYS A 28 6.34 11.22 -24.36
C LYS A 28 5.55 10.53 -23.24
N THR A 29 4.69 11.30 -22.56
CA THR A 29 3.65 10.90 -21.59
C THR A 29 4.13 10.13 -20.36
N SER A 30 3.74 10.53 -19.14
CA SER A 30 4.04 9.70 -17.98
C SER A 30 3.17 8.44 -18.02
N LYS A 31 3.80 7.29 -18.23
CA LYS A 31 3.08 6.02 -18.13
C LYS A 31 2.69 5.77 -16.67
N PRO A 32 1.49 5.22 -16.40
CA PRO A 32 1.13 4.79 -15.05
C PRO A 32 2.19 3.82 -14.51
N LEU A 33 2.46 3.88 -13.21
CA LEU A 33 3.28 2.87 -12.55
C LEU A 33 2.45 1.61 -12.44
N ILE A 34 2.94 0.52 -13.02
CA ILE A 34 2.31 -0.79 -12.94
C ILE A 34 3.16 -1.63 -12.00
N PHE A 35 2.53 -2.12 -10.94
CA PHE A 35 3.12 -2.99 -9.95
C PHE A 35 2.56 -4.39 -10.13
N THR A 36 3.43 -5.36 -10.30
CA THR A 36 3.11 -6.77 -10.09
C THR A 36 2.96 -7.06 -8.60
N ARG A 37 2.38 -8.22 -8.26
CA ARG A 37 2.26 -8.63 -6.86
C ARG A 37 3.61 -8.59 -6.15
N ASP A 38 4.65 -9.16 -6.75
CA ASP A 38 5.98 -9.23 -6.11
C ASP A 38 6.59 -7.85 -5.86
N GLU A 39 6.47 -6.94 -6.84
CA GLU A 39 7.00 -5.58 -6.74
C GLU A 39 6.30 -4.75 -5.66
N ILE A 40 5.06 -5.06 -5.30
CA ILE A 40 4.39 -4.41 -4.16
C ILE A 40 5.08 -4.80 -2.86
N TRP A 41 5.47 -6.07 -2.71
CA TRP A 41 6.08 -6.58 -1.47
C TRP A 41 7.57 -6.23 -1.38
N ASN A 42 8.29 -6.35 -2.49
CA ASN A 42 9.75 -6.28 -2.54
C ASN A 42 10.29 -5.00 -3.20
N GLY A 43 9.45 -4.21 -3.84
CA GLY A 43 9.80 -2.94 -4.47
C GLY A 43 9.75 -2.97 -5.99
N LEU A 44 9.53 -1.79 -6.57
CA LEU A 44 9.49 -1.57 -8.02
C LEU A 44 10.80 -0.92 -8.46
N GLN A 45 11.44 -1.51 -9.46
CA GLN A 45 12.72 -1.06 -9.99
C GLN A 45 12.63 -0.79 -11.50
N TYR A 46 13.30 0.26 -11.96
CA TYR A 46 13.52 0.50 -13.38
C TYR A 46 15.01 0.57 -13.71
N ASN A 47 15.35 0.13 -14.92
CA ASN A 47 16.67 0.37 -15.48
C ASN A 47 16.61 1.62 -16.36
N ILE A 48 17.26 2.69 -15.91
CA ILE A 48 17.37 3.96 -16.65
C ILE A 48 18.84 4.18 -16.96
N GLY A 49 19.20 4.16 -18.25
CA GLY A 49 20.57 4.40 -18.70
C GLY A 49 21.60 3.39 -18.16
N GLY A 50 21.20 2.12 -17.95
CA GLY A 50 22.07 1.08 -17.40
C GLY A 50 22.13 1.04 -15.87
N LYS A 51 21.47 1.97 -15.18
CA LYS A 51 21.42 2.03 -13.71
C LYS A 51 20.05 1.58 -13.19
N VAL A 52 20.08 0.64 -12.25
CA VAL A 52 18.89 0.26 -11.47
C VAL A 52 18.51 1.40 -10.54
N THR A 53 17.29 1.88 -10.67
CA THR A 53 16.68 2.92 -9.86
C THR A 53 15.42 2.38 -9.21
N PHE A 54 15.30 2.56 -7.90
CA PHE A 54 14.11 2.18 -7.16
C PHE A 54 13.07 3.28 -7.27
N LEU A 55 11.86 2.91 -7.70
CA LEU A 55 10.69 3.78 -7.60
C LEU A 55 9.89 3.52 -6.32
N SER A 56 9.95 2.30 -5.81
CA SER A 56 9.36 1.92 -4.52
C SER A 56 10.28 0.92 -3.85
N ASN A 57 10.44 1.02 -2.52
CA ASN A 57 11.24 0.06 -1.75
C ASN A 57 10.47 -1.22 -1.42
N GLY A 58 9.15 -1.24 -1.68
CA GLY A 58 8.25 -2.32 -1.37
C GLY A 58 7.73 -2.29 0.05
N LEU A 59 6.58 -2.93 0.25
CA LEU A 59 5.82 -2.96 1.50
C LEU A 59 6.67 -3.40 2.68
N ILE A 60 7.46 -4.46 2.52
CA ILE A 60 8.26 -5.01 3.63
C ILE A 60 9.26 -3.96 4.12
N SER A 61 10.00 -3.35 3.20
CA SER A 61 11.04 -2.38 3.53
C SER A 61 10.45 -1.06 4.03
N ASP A 62 9.46 -0.51 3.31
CA ASP A 62 8.84 0.77 3.65
C ASP A 62 8.07 0.70 4.96
N TRP A 63 7.38 -0.41 5.27
CA TRP A 63 6.71 -0.56 6.57
C TRP A 63 7.73 -0.43 7.70
N ILE A 64 8.83 -1.19 7.64
CA ILE A 64 9.88 -1.15 8.67
C ILE A 64 10.49 0.24 8.76
N LEU A 65 10.73 0.89 7.62
CA LEU A 65 11.25 2.25 7.55
C LEU A 65 10.29 3.25 8.22
N TRP A 66 9.01 3.22 7.86
CA TRP A 66 7.99 4.12 8.40
C TRP A 66 7.80 3.91 9.91
N GLN A 67 7.79 2.65 10.36
CA GLN A 67 7.61 2.29 11.76
C GLN A 67 8.76 2.81 12.65
N ASN A 68 9.98 2.83 12.10
CA ASN A 68 11.17 3.29 12.81
C ASN A 68 11.52 4.76 12.54
N SER A 69 10.87 5.41 11.58
CA SER A 69 11.14 6.81 11.22
C SER A 69 10.73 7.77 12.36
N PRO A 70 11.51 8.82 12.64
CA PRO A 70 11.15 9.85 13.62
C PRO A 70 9.86 10.60 13.27
N GLU A 71 9.62 10.88 11.99
CA GLU A 71 8.47 11.66 11.54
C GLU A 71 7.14 10.91 11.74
N ARG A 72 7.16 9.56 11.79
CA ARG A 72 6.05 8.59 12.00
C ARG A 72 4.77 8.80 11.17
N GLU A 73 4.63 9.90 10.42
CA GLU A 73 3.39 10.29 9.76
C GLU A 73 2.90 9.26 8.72
N PRO A 74 3.77 8.72 7.84
CA PRO A 74 3.37 7.63 6.94
C PRO A 74 2.87 6.39 7.71
N PHE A 75 3.51 6.05 8.84
CA PHE A 75 3.13 4.89 9.64
C PHE A 75 1.80 5.11 10.37
N GLU A 76 1.55 6.30 10.90
CA GLU A 76 0.27 6.66 11.52
C GLU A 76 -0.87 6.70 10.50
N THR A 77 -0.61 7.17 9.29
CA THR A 77 -1.57 7.12 8.19
C THR A 77 -1.84 5.67 7.78
N PHE A 78 -0.80 4.84 7.67
CA PHE A 78 -0.93 3.41 7.40
C PHE A 78 -1.77 2.67 8.44
N LYS A 79 -1.56 2.92 9.74
CA LYS A 79 -2.41 2.36 10.80
C LYS A 79 -3.87 2.77 10.65
N ARG A 80 -4.13 4.05 10.33
CA ARG A 80 -5.50 4.56 10.14
C ARG A 80 -6.18 3.91 8.94
N VAL A 81 -5.46 3.75 7.82
CA VAL A 81 -5.96 3.07 6.63
C VAL A 81 -6.20 1.58 6.92
N LEU A 82 -5.29 0.88 7.57
CA LEU A 82 -5.50 -0.53 7.97
C LEU A 82 -6.72 -0.72 8.86
N LYS A 83 -6.93 0.18 9.83
CA LYS A 83 -8.10 0.15 10.71
C LYS A 83 -9.41 0.37 9.93
N GLN A 84 -9.42 1.30 8.99
CA GLN A 84 -10.56 1.54 8.09
C GLN A 84 -10.84 0.32 7.21
N LEU A 85 -9.78 -0.38 6.78
CA LEU A 85 -9.91 -1.54 5.91
C LEU A 85 -10.13 -2.88 6.64
N SER A 86 -10.10 -2.86 7.97
CA SER A 86 -10.34 -4.04 8.81
C SER A 86 -11.79 -4.52 8.69
N PRO A 87 -12.06 -5.83 8.90
CA PRO A 87 -13.39 -6.37 8.71
C PRO A 87 -14.38 -5.76 9.72
N PRO A 88 -15.60 -5.38 9.30
CA PRO A 88 -16.64 -4.91 10.20
C PRO A 88 -17.14 -6.05 11.10
N GLY A 89 -17.56 -5.72 12.32
CA GLY A 89 -17.99 -6.73 13.31
C GLY A 89 -16.87 -7.22 14.23
N LEU A 90 -15.95 -6.32 14.58
CA LEU A 90 -14.75 -6.52 15.41
C LEU A 90 -14.97 -7.29 16.72
N GLU A 91 -16.20 -7.31 17.25
CA GLU A 91 -16.57 -8.01 18.48
C GLU A 91 -16.85 -9.51 18.30
N LYS A 92 -17.07 -9.98 17.06
CA LYS A 92 -17.56 -11.35 16.76
C LYS A 92 -16.71 -12.10 15.74
N GLY A 93 -15.59 -11.53 15.28
CA GLY A 93 -14.80 -12.08 14.19
C GLY A 93 -13.40 -12.54 14.58
N ASP A 94 -13.04 -13.75 14.16
CA ASP A 94 -11.72 -14.38 14.36
C ASP A 94 -10.50 -13.54 13.90
N LEU A 95 -10.68 -12.56 13.00
CA LEU A 95 -9.59 -11.71 12.52
C LEU A 95 -9.32 -10.49 13.41
N GLY A 96 -10.32 -9.99 14.12
CA GLY A 96 -10.21 -8.76 14.93
C GLY A 96 -9.77 -7.51 14.14
N LEU A 97 -9.26 -6.51 14.88
CA LEU A 97 -8.64 -5.31 14.32
C LEU A 97 -7.26 -5.66 13.75
N LEU A 98 -7.00 -5.30 12.49
CA LEU A 98 -5.68 -5.44 11.90
C LEU A 98 -4.77 -4.31 12.38
N GLU A 99 -3.83 -4.63 13.27
CA GLU A 99 -2.88 -3.66 13.82
C GLU A 99 -1.43 -4.07 13.56
N PRO A 100 -0.54 -3.13 13.23
CA PRO A 100 0.89 -3.42 13.17
C PRO A 100 1.48 -3.92 14.48
N GLY A 101 2.30 -4.96 14.39
CA GLY A 101 3.07 -5.53 15.50
C GLY A 101 4.50 -5.03 15.58
N LYS A 102 5.30 -5.70 16.42
CA LYS A 102 6.75 -5.54 16.52
C LYS A 102 7.45 -6.34 15.41
N PRO A 103 8.31 -5.71 14.61
CA PRO A 103 9.09 -6.41 13.60
C PRO A 103 9.86 -7.60 14.18
N THR A 104 9.94 -8.68 13.40
CA THR A 104 10.67 -9.88 13.80
C THR A 104 11.57 -10.38 12.67
N ARG A 105 12.55 -11.22 13.00
CA ARG A 105 13.37 -11.91 12.02
C ARG A 105 12.88 -13.35 11.85
N LEU A 106 13.08 -13.87 10.65
CA LEU A 106 12.78 -15.26 10.32
C LEU A 106 14.10 -16.04 10.23
N SER A 107 14.04 -17.34 10.48
CA SER A 107 15.23 -18.20 10.41
C SER A 107 15.82 -18.29 8.99
N ASN A 108 14.99 -18.14 7.96
CA ASN A 108 15.34 -18.26 6.55
C ASN A 108 15.37 -16.93 5.78
N ASP A 109 15.08 -15.80 6.43
CA ASP A 109 15.10 -14.47 5.82
C ASP A 109 15.72 -13.47 6.81
N SER A 110 16.82 -12.85 6.40
CA SER A 110 17.57 -11.90 7.22
C SER A 110 16.91 -10.52 7.33
N ARG A 111 15.91 -10.22 6.49
CA ARG A 111 15.19 -8.94 6.54
C ARG A 111 14.36 -8.86 7.82
N TRP A 112 14.21 -7.64 8.32
CA TRP A 112 13.19 -7.38 9.34
C TRP A 112 11.83 -7.53 8.69
N MET A 113 11.01 -8.43 9.24
CA MET A 113 9.69 -8.72 8.72
C MET A 113 8.64 -7.97 9.53
N PRO A 114 7.76 -7.19 8.88
CA PRO A 114 6.59 -6.63 9.54
C PRO A 114 5.71 -7.74 10.11
N THR A 115 5.08 -7.44 11.23
CA THR A 115 4.11 -8.33 11.87
C THR A 115 2.75 -7.66 11.95
N ILE A 116 1.73 -8.50 12.01
CA ILE A 116 0.35 -8.06 12.22
C ILE A 116 -0.20 -8.74 13.47
N LYS A 117 -0.85 -7.94 14.30
CA LYS A 117 -1.57 -8.40 15.49
C LYS A 117 -3.00 -8.75 15.07
N HIS A 118 -3.47 -9.86 15.63
CA HIS A 118 -4.84 -10.30 15.58
C HIS A 118 -5.22 -10.90 16.95
N SER A 119 -6.48 -11.30 17.11
CA SER A 119 -7.06 -11.85 18.35
C SER A 119 -6.26 -13.01 18.98
N TYR A 120 -5.58 -13.82 18.18
CA TYR A 120 -4.84 -15.01 18.64
C TYR A 120 -3.33 -14.81 18.75
N GLY A 121 -2.81 -13.63 18.44
CA GLY A 121 -1.38 -13.33 18.57
C GLY A 121 -0.83 -12.39 17.52
N GLU A 122 0.49 -12.35 17.45
CA GLU A 122 1.24 -11.51 16.52
C GLU A 122 2.03 -12.42 15.58
N ILE A 123 1.82 -12.27 14.26
CA ILE A 123 2.45 -13.12 13.24
C ILE A 123 3.16 -12.28 12.18
N PRO A 124 4.27 -12.77 11.61
CA PRO A 124 4.86 -12.20 10.40
C PRO A 124 3.85 -12.09 9.27
N ILE A 125 3.82 -10.95 8.58
CA ILE A 125 2.81 -10.67 7.55
C ILE A 125 2.82 -11.68 6.40
N ILE A 126 3.98 -12.27 6.10
CA ILE A 126 4.12 -13.29 5.05
C ILE A 126 3.33 -14.57 5.34
N TYR A 127 3.06 -14.87 6.62
CA TYR A 127 2.29 -16.02 7.08
C TYR A 127 0.81 -15.70 7.28
N ALA A 128 0.41 -14.44 7.10
CA ALA A 128 -0.99 -14.06 7.16
C ALA A 128 -1.79 -14.64 5.98
N SER A 129 -3.10 -14.74 6.16
CA SER A 129 -4.01 -15.25 5.11
C SER A 129 -3.92 -14.40 3.83
N ALA A 130 -4.28 -15.00 2.69
CA ALA A 130 -4.27 -14.28 1.41
C ALA A 130 -5.15 -13.01 1.44
N GLY A 131 -6.31 -13.06 2.13
CA GLY A 131 -7.18 -11.90 2.31
C GLY A 131 -6.50 -10.79 3.12
N VAL A 132 -5.90 -11.10 4.26
CA VAL A 132 -5.16 -10.12 5.08
C VAL A 132 -4.01 -9.50 4.29
N ARG A 133 -3.21 -10.32 3.59
CA ARG A 133 -2.10 -9.85 2.76
C ARG A 133 -2.56 -8.89 1.67
N ARG A 134 -3.72 -9.13 1.04
CA ARG A 134 -4.30 -8.23 0.04
C ARG A 134 -4.76 -6.90 0.63
N ILE A 135 -5.47 -6.93 1.77
CA ILE A 135 -5.91 -5.71 2.45
C ILE A 135 -4.71 -4.86 2.87
N VAL A 136 -3.67 -5.50 3.38
CA VAL A 136 -2.41 -4.86 3.77
C VAL A 136 -1.67 -4.27 2.58
N ALA A 137 -1.61 -4.99 1.45
CA ALA A 137 -1.02 -4.49 0.21
C ALA A 137 -1.76 -3.25 -0.33
N LEU A 138 -3.10 -3.28 -0.31
CA LEU A 138 -3.93 -2.13 -0.68
C LEU A 138 -3.67 -0.94 0.26
N ALA A 139 -3.66 -1.17 1.57
CA ALA A 139 -3.37 -0.13 2.56
C ALA A 139 -2.00 0.52 2.32
N TYR A 140 -0.98 -0.30 2.06
CA TYR A 140 0.38 0.16 1.78
C TYR A 140 0.41 1.03 0.53
N LEU A 141 -0.20 0.59 -0.57
CA LEU A 141 -0.18 1.33 -1.83
C LEU A 141 -0.91 2.67 -1.76
N ILE A 142 -2.02 2.75 -1.01
CA ILE A 142 -2.73 4.01 -0.78
C ILE A 142 -1.80 5.03 -0.10
N VAL A 143 -1.13 4.59 0.98
CA VAL A 143 -0.22 5.45 1.74
C VAL A 143 1.01 5.80 0.92
N TRP A 144 1.65 4.80 0.32
CA TRP A 144 2.84 4.99 -0.50
C TRP A 144 2.57 5.96 -1.65
N ALA A 145 1.46 5.80 -2.38
CA ALA A 145 1.11 6.70 -3.49
C ALA A 145 0.88 8.13 -3.00
N TRP A 146 0.28 8.31 -1.82
CA TRP A 146 0.09 9.63 -1.23
C TRP A 146 1.41 10.29 -0.79
N GLU A 147 2.28 9.54 -0.12
CA GLU A 147 3.60 10.04 0.30
C GLU A 147 4.49 10.38 -0.89
N GLU A 148 4.48 9.54 -1.91
CA GLU A 148 5.22 9.77 -3.14
C GLU A 148 4.68 11.01 -3.86
N HIS A 149 3.35 11.14 -3.98
CA HIS A 149 2.73 12.32 -4.56
C HIS A 149 3.11 13.62 -3.83
N LYS A 150 3.09 13.62 -2.49
CA LYS A 150 3.54 14.76 -1.67
C LYS A 150 5.01 15.08 -1.95
N THR A 151 5.87 14.07 -2.02
CA THR A 151 7.31 14.22 -2.22
C THR A 151 7.60 14.77 -3.62
N GLN A 152 7.04 14.18 -4.65
CA GLN A 152 7.20 14.63 -6.04
C GLN A 152 6.64 16.04 -6.24
N SER A 153 5.48 16.35 -5.64
CA SER A 153 4.90 17.70 -5.68
C SER A 153 5.85 18.75 -5.11
N LYS A 154 6.51 18.45 -3.98
CA LYS A 154 7.53 19.33 -3.38
C LYS A 154 8.73 19.52 -4.31
N LEU A 155 9.23 18.44 -4.93
CA LEU A 155 10.37 18.49 -5.86
C LEU A 155 10.09 19.39 -7.07
N ILE A 156 8.88 19.32 -7.63
CA ILE A 156 8.46 20.19 -8.74
C ILE A 156 7.89 21.55 -8.29
N ARG A 157 7.92 21.84 -6.98
CA ARG A 157 7.42 23.08 -6.35
C ARG A 157 5.96 23.41 -6.69
N LYS A 158 5.10 22.39 -6.74
CA LYS A 158 3.65 22.55 -6.92
C LYS A 158 2.90 22.07 -5.67
N PRO A 159 1.71 22.63 -5.39
CA PRO A 159 0.87 22.11 -4.32
C PRO A 159 0.39 20.70 -4.67
N PRO A 160 0.37 19.75 -3.70
CA PRO A 160 -0.18 18.43 -3.93
C PRO A 160 -1.68 18.51 -4.23
N GLN A 161 -2.17 17.60 -5.05
CA GLN A 161 -3.59 17.43 -5.29
C GLN A 161 -4.30 16.99 -4.01
N ARG A 162 -5.53 17.43 -3.82
CA ARG A 162 -6.32 17.12 -2.63
C ARG A 162 -7.12 15.83 -2.74
N ARG A 163 -7.29 15.30 -3.97
CA ARG A 163 -8.17 14.16 -4.24
C ARG A 163 -7.41 12.97 -4.80
N MET A 164 -7.70 11.81 -4.23
CA MET A 164 -7.27 10.49 -4.69
C MET A 164 -8.52 9.67 -5.03
N VAL A 165 -8.55 9.07 -6.22
CA VAL A 165 -9.60 8.12 -6.62
C VAL A 165 -9.01 6.73 -6.60
N ILE A 166 -9.70 5.79 -5.96
CA ILE A 166 -9.29 4.38 -5.90
C ILE A 166 -10.36 3.56 -6.61
N LEU A 167 -9.95 2.86 -7.66
CA LEU A 167 -10.76 1.89 -8.38
C LEU A 167 -10.28 0.50 -7.96
N VAL A 168 -11.20 -0.34 -7.51
CA VAL A 168 -10.88 -1.67 -7.03
C VAL A 168 -11.74 -2.67 -7.77
N ASP A 169 -11.09 -3.62 -8.44
CA ASP A 169 -11.73 -4.69 -9.18
C ASP A 169 -11.83 -5.96 -8.32
N GLU A 170 -13.03 -6.57 -8.29
CA GLU A 170 -13.35 -7.84 -7.62
C GLU A 170 -12.61 -8.12 -6.30
N ILE A 171 -12.61 -7.16 -5.36
CA ILE A 171 -11.87 -7.37 -4.09
C ILE A 171 -12.40 -8.56 -3.30
N GLU A 172 -13.69 -8.91 -3.48
CA GLU A 172 -14.41 -9.90 -2.68
C GLU A 172 -14.09 -11.35 -3.05
N ALA A 173 -13.61 -11.60 -4.27
CA ALA A 173 -13.15 -12.92 -4.68
C ALA A 173 -11.92 -13.29 -3.83
N HIS A 174 -12.05 -14.26 -2.93
CA HIS A 174 -11.03 -14.73 -1.99
C HIS A 174 -10.77 -13.87 -0.73
N LEU A 175 -11.63 -12.91 -0.40
CA LEU A 175 -11.62 -12.35 0.96
C LEU A 175 -12.15 -13.37 1.97
N HIS A 176 -11.71 -13.26 3.21
CA HIS A 176 -12.28 -14.03 4.32
C HIS A 176 -13.81 -13.85 4.37
N PRO A 177 -14.59 -14.89 4.73
CA PRO A 177 -16.06 -14.83 4.75
C PRO A 177 -16.67 -13.69 5.59
N GLN A 178 -15.90 -13.06 6.48
CA GLN A 178 -16.35 -11.89 7.24
C GLN A 178 -16.38 -10.61 6.40
N TRP A 179 -15.43 -10.42 5.48
CA TRP A 179 -15.48 -9.31 4.53
C TRP A 179 -16.55 -9.52 3.45
N GLN A 180 -16.78 -10.77 3.04
CA GLN A 180 -17.79 -11.11 2.01
C GLN A 180 -19.24 -10.97 2.50
N ARG A 181 -19.52 -11.21 3.78
CA ARG A 181 -20.90 -11.20 4.32
C ARG A 181 -21.47 -9.81 4.63
N ASN A 182 -20.65 -8.76 4.60
CA ASN A 182 -20.99 -7.45 5.16
C ASN A 182 -20.98 -6.29 4.12
N ASP A 183 -21.06 -6.58 2.81
CA ASP A 183 -21.11 -5.58 1.72
C ASP A 183 -20.14 -4.40 1.95
N TYR A 184 -18.85 -4.69 1.95
CA TYR A 184 -17.77 -3.79 2.40
C TYR A 184 -17.54 -2.56 1.50
N LEU A 185 -18.03 -2.57 0.26
CA LEU A 185 -17.63 -1.61 -0.78
C LEU A 185 -18.33 -0.23 -0.84
N PRO A 186 -19.54 0.04 -0.31
CA PRO A 186 -20.14 1.38 -0.45
C PRO A 186 -19.49 2.49 0.41
N LYS A 187 -18.54 2.16 1.30
CA LYS A 187 -18.02 3.12 2.31
C LYS A 187 -16.67 3.76 1.97
N LEU A 188 -16.03 3.42 0.85
CA LEU A 188 -14.71 3.94 0.47
C LEU A 188 -14.73 5.28 -0.31
N ALA A 189 -15.83 6.04 -0.26
CA ALA A 189 -15.82 7.44 -0.70
C ALA A 189 -15.06 8.32 0.32
N ILE A 190 -13.74 8.11 0.42
CA ILE A 190 -12.89 8.94 1.26
C ILE A 190 -12.65 10.25 0.53
N GLN A 191 -13.42 11.28 0.88
CA GLN A 191 -13.08 12.65 0.57
C GLN A 191 -11.92 13.07 1.47
N TYR A 192 -10.76 13.33 0.86
CA TYR A 192 -9.71 14.17 1.41
C TYR A 192 -9.80 15.58 0.80
#